data_AF-A0A837NFF0-F1
#
_entry.id   AF-A0A837NFF0-F1
#
_cell.length_a   1.000
_cell.length_b   1.000
_cell.length_c   1.000
_cell.angle_alpha   90.00
_cell.angle_beta   90.00
_cell.angle_gamma   90.00
#
_symmetry.space_group_name_H-M   'P 1'
#
loop_
_entity.id
_entity.type
_entity.pdbx_description
1 polymer ?
#
loop_
_entity_poly.entity_id
_entity_poly.type
_entity_poly.pdbx_seq_one_letter_code
_entity_poly.pdbx_strand_id
1 'polypeptide(L)'
;MVKSLLFLGTVFSLAFSTAHANEDSYRHVMLAGGGMSVCSSMASDKCDDADWIDRDTMRTDRYLNISKKFRSKATAESVWPTYREETRKEVIDALALIHDRIKEDIVPERVFLREFTRRATQQLYNSLSDAEWNRIIDLLEMPVPDNMAEMVNLEDNLSGESRAIYRQFVGMAETVSDDEQPTIYFLTSSSRDPYAEIDFYTSVFEQLGATAKWLPLDSAVIKARREGRCEELAEIQKESQGAYERDRIYREDYEKQVEFCKNPAATKDMLAEADAVFINDGNANYTRSTFVKSNNQISDELKQIVTLVQQKELVIGGVGAGAAVMTSKPMVSNGTTAEAIKSGALASDPPLHGCDLDTTCPPNTGPDTLTYHPLGGMSLFHFATVDWAMSGNGRHGRLLRLAAETSTPLSLGVDEETSMTVNLESGAFEIHGERGVFFVENAQSTDSAVAGTFHYLVAGASGVISPFGLQTAEFAESDDVVQTAPTTNFLTDRGLIDSMRILCGERNQVSLLNKSYRLVAQKSESSRVQAAGGECQIVNGSIGIAYQPEEKL
;
A
#
# COMPACT_ATOMS: atom_id res chain seq x y z
N MET A 1 -14.43 -79.60 30.91
CA MET A 1 -15.18 -78.33 30.82
C MET A 1 -14.59 -77.36 31.83
N VAL A 2 -13.81 -76.39 31.37
CA VAL A 2 -13.17 -75.36 32.21
C VAL A 2 -13.65 -74.01 31.68
N LYS A 3 -14.21 -73.17 32.55
CA LYS A 3 -14.66 -71.81 32.22
C LYS A 3 -13.65 -70.80 32.76
N SER A 4 -13.10 -69.99 31.85
CA SER A 4 -12.22 -68.85 32.13
C SER A 4 -12.97 -67.69 32.79
N LEU A 5 -12.30 -67.06 33.77
CA LEU A 5 -12.62 -65.74 34.32
C LEU A 5 -11.97 -64.67 33.44
N LEU A 6 -12.76 -63.69 32.98
CA LEU A 6 -12.29 -62.50 32.27
C LEU A 6 -12.13 -61.34 33.27
N PHE A 7 -10.90 -60.82 33.36
CA PHE A 7 -10.56 -59.57 34.05
C PHE A 7 -10.79 -58.41 33.09
N LEU A 8 -11.70 -57.48 33.42
CA LEU A 8 -11.83 -56.19 32.73
C LEU A 8 -10.89 -55.18 33.42
N GLY A 9 -9.81 -54.80 32.74
CA GLY A 9 -8.96 -53.68 33.12
C GLY A 9 -9.46 -52.39 32.48
N THR A 10 -9.88 -51.43 33.30
CA THR A 10 -10.29 -50.09 32.86
C THR A 10 -9.02 -49.26 32.62
N VAL A 11 -8.73 -48.95 31.35
CA VAL A 11 -7.67 -48.02 30.96
C VAL A 11 -8.24 -46.60 31.02
N PHE A 12 -7.70 -45.79 31.93
CA PHE A 12 -8.00 -44.37 32.03
C PHE A 12 -7.09 -43.63 31.04
N SER A 13 -7.58 -43.38 29.82
CA SER A 13 -6.87 -42.54 28.85
C SER A 13 -7.02 -41.08 29.24
N LEU A 14 -5.92 -40.48 29.70
CA LEU A 14 -5.77 -39.03 29.80
C LEU A 14 -5.82 -38.44 28.39
N ALA A 15 -6.95 -37.84 28.03
CA ALA A 15 -7.05 -36.98 26.86
C ALA A 15 -6.25 -35.70 27.16
N PHE A 16 -5.02 -35.64 26.63
CA PHE A 16 -4.33 -34.36 26.49
C PHE A 16 -5.00 -33.59 25.36
N SER A 17 -5.49 -32.41 25.73
CA SER A 17 -6.16 -31.43 24.89
C SER A 17 -5.37 -31.12 23.62
N THR A 18 -6.01 -31.19 22.47
CA THR A 18 -5.52 -30.77 21.14
C THR A 18 -5.47 -29.24 20.97
N ALA A 19 -5.37 -28.48 22.06
CA ALA A 19 -5.45 -27.03 22.05
C ALA A 19 -4.12 -26.33 21.64
N HIS A 20 -3.02 -27.07 21.49
CA HIS A 20 -1.70 -26.48 21.19
C HIS A 20 -1.30 -26.52 19.71
N ALA A 21 -2.09 -27.10 18.82
CA ALA A 21 -1.78 -27.11 17.38
C ALA A 21 -2.32 -25.86 16.65
N ASN A 22 -3.21 -25.08 17.27
CA ASN A 22 -3.87 -23.93 16.63
C ASN A 22 -3.24 -22.57 16.97
N GLU A 23 -2.33 -22.50 17.95
CA GLU A 23 -1.64 -21.24 18.30
C GLU A 23 -0.52 -20.88 17.32
N ASP A 24 0.11 -21.86 16.67
CA ASP A 24 1.22 -21.62 15.73
C ASP A 24 0.77 -21.16 14.33
N SER A 25 -0.48 -21.41 13.93
CA SER A 25 -1.01 -21.03 12.61
C SER A 25 -1.67 -19.65 12.59
N TYR A 26 -2.14 -19.14 13.73
CA TYR A 26 -2.84 -17.86 13.79
C TYR A 26 -1.90 -16.68 13.45
N ARG A 27 -2.37 -15.77 12.59
CA ARG A 27 -1.68 -14.53 12.20
C ARG A 27 -2.65 -13.37 12.40
N HIS A 28 -2.18 -12.35 13.12
CA HIS A 28 -3.01 -11.19 13.43
C HIS A 28 -3.00 -10.17 12.29
N VAL A 29 -1.85 -10.02 11.63
CA VAL A 29 -1.57 -8.93 10.70
C VAL A 29 -1.02 -9.47 9.39
N MET A 30 -1.49 -8.94 8.25
CA MET A 30 -0.86 -9.09 6.94
C MET A 30 -0.35 -7.74 6.42
N LEU A 31 0.93 -7.68 6.07
CA LEU A 31 1.58 -6.53 5.46
C LEU A 31 1.91 -6.84 4.01
N ALA A 32 1.12 -6.34 3.05
CA ALA A 32 1.40 -6.49 1.62
C ALA A 32 2.11 -5.25 1.05
N GLY A 33 3.14 -5.45 0.22
CA GLY A 33 4.02 -4.38 -0.24
C GLY A 33 3.47 -3.50 -1.36
N GLY A 34 2.30 -3.82 -1.93
CA GLY A 34 1.71 -3.06 -3.04
C GLY A 34 1.82 -3.79 -4.38
N GLY A 35 1.44 -3.08 -5.45
CA GLY A 35 1.52 -3.60 -6.82
C GLY A 35 0.64 -4.83 -7.09
N MET A 36 -0.38 -5.08 -6.26
CA MET A 36 -1.22 -6.28 -6.36
C MET A 36 -2.17 -6.17 -7.55
N SER A 37 -1.67 -6.56 -8.72
CA SER A 37 -2.37 -6.47 -9.98
C SER A 37 -3.37 -7.62 -10.14
N VAL A 38 -4.62 -7.26 -10.45
CA VAL A 38 -5.72 -8.21 -10.63
C VAL A 38 -6.45 -7.91 -11.94
N CYS A 39 -6.72 -8.96 -12.71
CA CYS A 39 -7.55 -8.94 -13.89
C CYS A 39 -8.94 -8.42 -13.53
N SER A 40 -9.32 -7.32 -14.18
CA SER A 40 -10.63 -6.70 -14.01
C SER A 40 -11.13 -6.11 -15.31
N SER A 41 -12.42 -5.78 -15.34
CA SER A 41 -13.04 -5.09 -16.47
C SER A 41 -12.39 -3.73 -16.75
N MET A 42 -11.83 -3.08 -15.72
CA MET A 42 -11.10 -1.81 -15.80
C MET A 42 -9.59 -1.99 -16.07
N ALA A 43 -9.05 -3.18 -15.81
CA ALA A 43 -7.63 -3.52 -15.94
C ALA A 43 -7.44 -4.75 -16.84
N SER A 44 -8.00 -4.71 -18.06
CA SER A 44 -7.97 -5.85 -19.00
C SER A 44 -6.56 -6.25 -19.44
N ASP A 45 -5.56 -5.38 -19.29
CA ASP A 45 -4.14 -5.68 -19.54
C ASP A 45 -3.52 -6.60 -18.48
N LYS A 46 -4.25 -6.87 -17.39
CA LYS A 46 -3.87 -7.80 -16.32
C LYS A 46 -4.54 -9.17 -16.45
N CYS A 47 -5.27 -9.40 -17.55
CA CYS A 47 -5.98 -10.65 -17.80
C CYS A 47 -5.22 -11.54 -18.79
N ASP A 48 -5.16 -12.84 -18.50
CA ASP A 48 -4.76 -13.88 -19.46
C ASP A 48 -5.77 -13.96 -20.61
N ASP A 49 -7.05 -13.91 -20.27
CA ASP A 49 -8.17 -13.80 -21.20
C ASP A 49 -9.14 -12.70 -20.74
N ALA A 50 -9.57 -11.86 -21.67
CA ALA A 50 -10.44 -10.71 -21.45
C ALA A 50 -11.81 -10.87 -22.15
N ASP A 51 -12.10 -12.03 -22.77
CA ASP A 51 -13.35 -12.28 -23.50
C ASP A 51 -14.59 -12.32 -22.59
N TRP A 52 -14.41 -12.51 -21.28
CA TRP A 52 -15.48 -12.45 -20.28
C TRP A 52 -15.97 -11.02 -19.99
N ILE A 53 -15.22 -9.99 -20.42
CA ILE A 53 -15.53 -8.59 -20.15
C ILE A 53 -16.66 -8.12 -21.09
N ASP A 54 -17.85 -7.97 -20.54
CA ASP A 54 -19.00 -7.42 -21.26
C ASP A 54 -19.07 -5.89 -21.11
N ARG A 55 -18.83 -5.17 -22.21
CA ARG A 55 -18.82 -3.70 -22.24
C ARG A 55 -20.19 -3.05 -22.08
N ASP A 56 -21.27 -3.81 -22.27
CA ASP A 56 -22.63 -3.29 -22.14
C ASP A 56 -23.12 -3.36 -20.68
N THR A 57 -22.50 -4.22 -19.86
CA THR A 57 -22.91 -4.47 -18.46
C THR A 57 -21.82 -4.21 -17.42
N MET A 58 -20.55 -4.08 -17.82
CA MET A 58 -19.43 -3.83 -16.93
C MET A 58 -18.77 -2.48 -17.21
N ARG A 59 -18.23 -1.87 -16.16
CA ARG A 59 -17.41 -0.68 -16.28
C ARG A 59 -16.03 -1.06 -16.82
N THR A 60 -15.63 -0.47 -17.95
CA THR A 60 -14.37 -0.83 -18.65
C THR A 60 -13.41 0.32 -18.90
N ASP A 61 -13.85 1.55 -18.64
CA ASP A 61 -13.00 2.73 -18.76
C ASP A 61 -13.60 3.85 -17.90
N ARG A 62 -12.79 4.88 -17.61
CA ARG A 62 -13.29 6.16 -17.13
C ARG A 62 -13.62 7.02 -18.34
N TYR A 63 -14.85 7.53 -18.42
CA TYR A 63 -15.26 8.41 -19.52
C TYR A 63 -15.23 9.87 -19.11
N LEU A 64 -14.63 10.71 -19.93
CA LEU A 64 -14.51 12.16 -19.72
C LEU A 64 -15.37 12.91 -20.73
N ASN A 65 -16.13 13.88 -20.25
CA ASN A 65 -16.89 14.81 -21.09
C ASN A 65 -16.09 16.08 -21.30
N ILE A 66 -15.62 16.29 -22.53
CA ILE A 66 -14.82 17.44 -22.95
C ILE A 66 -15.64 18.46 -23.74
N SER A 67 -16.97 18.41 -23.66
CA SER A 67 -17.84 19.45 -24.21
C SER A 67 -17.54 20.82 -23.58
N LYS A 68 -17.99 21.90 -24.24
CA LYS A 68 -17.82 23.27 -23.73
C LYS A 68 -18.29 23.43 -22.28
N LYS A 69 -19.40 22.80 -21.90
CA LYS A 69 -19.96 22.87 -20.54
C LYS A 69 -18.96 22.35 -19.49
N PHE A 70 -18.41 21.17 -19.72
CA PHE A 70 -17.51 20.51 -18.76
C PHE A 70 -16.12 21.15 -18.76
N ARG A 71 -15.57 21.55 -19.91
CA ARG A 71 -14.31 22.30 -19.96
C ARG A 71 -14.41 23.63 -19.21
N SER A 72 -15.49 24.38 -19.39
CA SER A 72 -15.71 25.65 -18.67
C SER A 72 -15.80 25.43 -17.16
N LYS A 73 -16.29 24.27 -16.72
CA LYS A 73 -16.33 23.88 -15.31
C LYS A 73 -14.95 23.53 -14.76
N ALA A 74 -14.20 22.69 -15.47
CA ALA A 74 -12.84 22.28 -15.12
C ALA A 74 -11.86 23.47 -15.07
N THR A 75 -12.18 24.57 -15.76
CA THR A 75 -11.35 25.78 -15.87
C THR A 75 -11.99 27.01 -15.21
N ALA A 76 -13.01 26.82 -14.39
CA ALA A 76 -13.66 27.93 -13.68
C ALA A 76 -12.69 28.59 -12.67
N GLU A 77 -12.78 29.91 -12.50
CA GLU A 77 -11.92 30.66 -11.55
C GLU A 77 -12.08 30.15 -10.12
N SER A 78 -13.29 29.72 -9.74
CA SER A 78 -13.59 29.22 -8.40
C SER A 78 -12.88 27.93 -8.02
N VAL A 79 -12.35 27.18 -8.99
CA VAL A 79 -11.64 25.92 -8.73
C VAL A 79 -10.14 26.02 -9.01
N TRP A 80 -9.62 27.20 -9.38
CA TRP A 80 -8.19 27.42 -9.61
C TRP A 80 -7.65 28.48 -8.64
N PRO A 81 -6.47 28.25 -8.03
CA PRO A 81 -5.83 29.29 -7.25
C PRO A 81 -5.49 30.51 -8.11
N THR A 82 -5.68 31.71 -7.57
CA THR A 82 -5.44 32.97 -8.32
C THR A 82 -4.01 33.08 -8.86
N TYR A 83 -3.02 32.51 -8.18
CA TYR A 83 -1.63 32.55 -8.62
C TYR A 83 -1.32 31.57 -9.78
N ARG A 84 -2.25 30.66 -10.11
CA ARG A 84 -2.17 29.72 -11.25
C ARG A 84 -3.01 30.17 -12.45
N GLU A 85 -3.35 31.45 -12.53
CA GLU A 85 -4.23 31.99 -13.58
C GLU A 85 -3.67 31.79 -15.01
N GLU A 86 -2.36 31.93 -15.21
CA GLU A 86 -1.77 31.69 -16.53
C GLU A 86 -1.81 30.21 -16.92
N THR A 87 -1.47 29.30 -16.00
CA THR A 87 -1.63 27.85 -16.21
C THR A 87 -3.08 27.48 -16.51
N ARG A 88 -4.06 28.08 -15.81
CA ARG A 88 -5.49 27.89 -16.08
C ARG A 88 -5.86 28.24 -17.52
N LYS A 89 -5.35 29.35 -18.05
CA LYS A 89 -5.58 29.76 -19.46
C LYS A 89 -4.95 28.76 -20.44
N GLU A 90 -3.73 28.29 -20.16
CA GLU A 90 -3.10 27.24 -20.97
C GLU A 90 -3.93 25.95 -20.99
N VAL A 91 -4.54 25.57 -19.85
CA VAL A 91 -5.48 24.43 -19.77
C VAL A 91 -6.74 24.69 -20.60
N ILE A 92 -7.30 25.91 -20.59
CA ILE A 92 -8.44 26.26 -21.45
C ILE A 92 -8.10 25.99 -22.92
N ASP A 93 -6.95 26.48 -23.38
CA ASP A 93 -6.50 26.33 -24.76
C ASP A 93 -6.20 24.86 -25.11
N ALA A 94 -5.58 24.12 -24.18
CA ALA A 94 -5.30 22.70 -24.35
C ALA A 94 -6.58 21.86 -24.48
N LEU A 95 -7.56 22.06 -23.59
CA LEU A 95 -8.84 21.35 -23.63
C LEU A 95 -9.66 21.72 -24.88
N ALA A 96 -9.54 22.96 -25.37
CA ALA A 96 -10.14 23.38 -26.64
C ALA A 96 -9.51 22.66 -27.83
N LEU A 97 -8.18 22.62 -27.87
CA LEU A 97 -7.39 21.96 -28.91
C LEU A 97 -7.63 20.45 -28.96
N ILE A 98 -7.68 19.78 -27.81
CA ILE A 98 -7.91 18.33 -27.72
C ILE A 98 -9.28 17.98 -28.31
N HIS A 99 -10.33 18.71 -27.92
CA HIS A 99 -11.67 18.49 -28.45
C HIS A 99 -11.78 18.79 -29.95
N ASP A 100 -11.12 19.85 -30.46
CA ASP A 100 -11.14 20.15 -31.90
C ASP A 100 -10.46 19.05 -32.74
N ARG A 101 -9.47 18.37 -32.16
CA ARG A 101 -8.81 17.23 -32.78
C ARG A 101 -9.64 15.96 -32.75
N ILE A 102 -10.21 15.62 -31.60
CA ILE A 102 -11.00 14.39 -31.43
C ILE A 102 -12.36 14.52 -32.12
N LYS A 103 -12.98 15.70 -32.03
CA LYS A 103 -14.33 16.02 -32.51
C LYS A 103 -15.44 15.18 -31.88
N GLU A 104 -15.23 14.75 -30.64
CA GLU A 104 -16.21 14.03 -29.82
C GLU A 104 -16.31 14.70 -28.44
N ASP A 105 -17.52 14.73 -27.87
CA ASP A 105 -17.75 15.33 -26.56
C ASP A 105 -17.42 14.38 -25.40
N ILE A 106 -17.50 13.06 -25.61
CA ILE A 106 -17.25 12.05 -24.59
C ILE A 106 -16.15 11.13 -25.09
N VAL A 107 -15.10 10.97 -24.29
CA VAL A 107 -13.91 10.20 -24.66
C VAL A 107 -13.45 9.35 -23.49
N PRO A 108 -12.86 8.17 -23.73
CA PRO A 108 -12.21 7.42 -22.67
C PRO A 108 -10.98 8.17 -22.12
N GLU A 109 -10.68 8.05 -20.82
CA GLU A 109 -9.58 8.76 -20.15
C GLU A 109 -8.24 8.46 -20.83
N ARG A 110 -8.00 7.21 -21.23
CA ARG A 110 -6.80 6.83 -21.99
C ARG A 110 -6.63 7.59 -23.31
N VAL A 111 -7.73 7.88 -24.01
CA VAL A 111 -7.70 8.66 -25.25
C VAL A 111 -7.41 10.12 -24.92
N PHE A 112 -8.05 10.67 -23.89
CA PHE A 112 -7.80 12.02 -23.41
C PHE A 112 -6.34 12.22 -22.99
N LEU A 113 -5.79 11.34 -22.15
CA LEU A 113 -4.40 11.39 -21.69
C LEU A 113 -3.43 11.33 -22.87
N ARG A 114 -3.65 10.43 -23.84
CA ARG A 114 -2.84 10.35 -25.06
C ARG A 114 -2.88 11.65 -25.87
N GLU A 115 -4.04 12.30 -25.98
CA GLU A 115 -4.14 13.59 -26.68
C GLU A 115 -3.50 14.73 -25.90
N PHE A 116 -3.63 14.75 -24.58
CA PHE A 116 -3.03 15.74 -23.70
C PHE A 116 -1.50 15.63 -23.65
N THR A 117 -0.95 14.43 -23.79
CA THR A 117 0.50 14.15 -23.86
C THR A 117 1.06 14.23 -25.29
N ARG A 118 0.32 14.83 -26.24
CA ARG A 118 0.91 15.15 -27.55
C ARG A 118 1.84 16.35 -27.44
N ARG A 119 2.80 16.44 -28.38
CA ARG A 119 3.81 17.51 -28.47
C ARG A 119 3.28 18.93 -28.22
N ALA A 120 2.06 19.25 -28.67
CA ALA A 120 1.48 20.59 -28.53
C ALA A 120 1.09 20.96 -27.08
N THR A 121 0.79 19.97 -26.25
CA THR A 121 0.28 20.13 -24.87
C THR A 121 1.17 19.44 -23.83
N GLN A 122 2.19 18.69 -24.27
CA GLN A 122 3.13 17.97 -23.40
C GLN A 122 3.84 18.88 -22.39
N GLN A 123 4.21 20.10 -22.81
CA GLN A 123 4.88 21.04 -21.91
C GLN A 123 3.95 21.45 -20.75
N LEU A 124 2.67 21.71 -21.05
CA LEU A 124 1.67 21.98 -20.04
C LEU A 124 1.44 20.76 -19.16
N TYR A 125 1.28 19.57 -19.75
CA TYR A 125 1.13 18.33 -18.98
C TYR A 125 2.24 18.17 -17.94
N ASN A 126 3.50 18.39 -18.34
CA ASN A 126 4.66 18.29 -17.46
C ASN A 126 4.76 19.40 -16.40
N SER A 127 3.96 20.47 -16.50
CA SER A 127 3.95 21.59 -15.55
C SER A 127 2.73 21.60 -14.62
N LEU A 128 1.79 20.68 -14.83
CA LEU A 128 0.65 20.48 -13.94
C LEU A 128 1.07 19.62 -12.75
N SER A 129 0.70 20.05 -11.54
CA SER A 129 0.78 19.20 -10.36
C SER A 129 -0.25 18.08 -10.42
N ASP A 130 -0.07 17.00 -9.64
CA ASP A 130 -1.08 15.95 -9.52
C ASP A 130 -2.42 16.50 -9.02
N ALA A 131 -2.39 17.49 -8.13
CA ALA A 131 -3.61 18.15 -7.64
C ALA A 131 -4.33 18.91 -8.76
N GLU A 132 -3.60 19.52 -9.69
CA GLU A 132 -4.15 20.16 -10.89
C GLU A 132 -4.70 19.13 -11.88
N TRP A 133 -3.93 18.08 -12.18
CA TRP A 133 -4.34 17.01 -13.09
C TRP A 133 -5.59 16.29 -12.58
N ASN A 134 -5.58 15.83 -11.33
CA ASN A 134 -6.71 15.13 -10.72
C ASN A 134 -7.97 16.00 -10.68
N ARG A 135 -7.84 17.31 -10.41
CA ARG A 135 -8.97 18.25 -10.48
C ARG A 135 -9.54 18.37 -11.89
N ILE A 136 -8.69 18.41 -12.92
CA ILE A 136 -9.15 18.42 -14.32
C ILE A 136 -9.91 17.13 -14.62
N ILE A 137 -9.33 15.97 -14.32
CA ILE A 137 -9.97 14.66 -14.55
C ILE A 137 -11.30 14.55 -13.83
N ASP A 138 -11.33 14.88 -12.54
CA ASP A 138 -12.53 14.80 -11.71
C ASP A 138 -13.69 15.63 -12.27
N LEU A 139 -13.41 16.87 -12.67
CA LEU A 139 -14.44 17.80 -13.16
C LEU A 139 -14.92 17.48 -14.58
N LEU A 140 -14.16 16.67 -15.33
CA LEU A 140 -14.52 16.18 -16.66
C LEU A 140 -15.21 14.80 -16.60
N GLU A 141 -15.01 14.01 -15.56
CA GLU A 141 -15.51 12.64 -15.46
C GLU A 141 -17.05 12.56 -15.55
N MET A 142 -17.54 11.56 -16.29
CA MET A 142 -18.95 11.24 -16.41
C MET A 142 -19.42 10.37 -15.24
N PRO A 143 -20.68 10.52 -14.79
CA PRO A 143 -21.24 9.62 -13.79
C PRO A 143 -21.16 8.16 -14.22
N VAL A 144 -20.88 7.28 -13.26
CA VAL A 144 -20.92 5.84 -13.47
C VAL A 144 -22.39 5.41 -13.46
N PRO A 145 -22.89 4.72 -14.51
CA PRO A 145 -24.25 4.18 -14.49
C PRO A 145 -24.41 3.13 -13.39
N ASP A 146 -25.52 3.14 -12.67
CA ASP A 146 -25.79 2.23 -11.54
C ASP A 146 -25.71 0.74 -11.93
N ASN A 147 -25.90 0.41 -13.21
CA ASN A 147 -25.84 -0.95 -13.73
C ASN A 147 -24.46 -1.35 -14.28
N MET A 148 -23.43 -0.52 -14.10
CA MET A 148 -22.07 -0.77 -14.57
C MET A 148 -21.09 -0.74 -13.39
N ALA A 149 -20.77 -1.92 -12.87
CA ALA A 149 -19.75 -2.09 -11.84
C ALA A 149 -18.42 -2.53 -12.46
N GLU A 150 -17.31 -2.24 -11.77
CA GLU A 150 -16.07 -2.97 -12.03
C GLU A 150 -16.20 -4.42 -11.57
N MET A 151 -15.86 -5.35 -12.46
CA MET A 151 -15.85 -6.78 -12.14
C MET A 151 -14.41 -7.28 -12.19
N VAL A 152 -14.04 -8.16 -11.26
CA VAL A 152 -12.76 -8.85 -11.26
C VAL A 152 -12.91 -10.25 -11.88
N ASN A 153 -11.83 -10.86 -12.33
CA ASN A 153 -11.77 -12.29 -12.57
C ASN A 153 -10.42 -12.84 -12.10
N LEU A 154 -10.42 -13.46 -10.92
CA LEU A 154 -9.19 -13.98 -10.32
C LEU A 154 -8.65 -15.22 -11.04
N GLU A 155 -9.49 -15.98 -11.75
CA GLU A 155 -9.04 -17.18 -12.46
C GLU A 155 -8.25 -16.84 -13.72
N ASP A 156 -8.61 -15.76 -14.40
CA ASP A 156 -7.90 -15.25 -15.59
C ASP A 156 -6.83 -14.20 -15.23
N ASN A 157 -6.36 -14.15 -13.98
CA ASN A 157 -5.33 -13.19 -13.59
C ASN A 157 -3.95 -13.59 -14.12
N LEU A 158 -3.28 -12.64 -14.78
CA LEU A 158 -1.97 -12.86 -15.39
C LEU A 158 -0.85 -13.12 -14.34
N SER A 159 -1.03 -12.60 -13.12
CA SER A 159 -0.20 -12.94 -11.95
C SER A 159 -0.95 -13.87 -10.98
N GLY A 160 -0.39 -15.05 -10.69
CA GLY A 160 -0.96 -15.95 -9.69
C GLY A 160 -0.78 -15.45 -8.25
N GLU A 161 0.21 -14.60 -8.03
CA GLU A 161 0.72 -14.18 -6.72
C GLU A 161 -0.22 -13.20 -6.03
N SER A 162 -0.74 -12.21 -6.77
CA SER A 162 -1.73 -11.26 -6.23
C SER A 162 -2.99 -11.98 -5.74
N ARG A 163 -3.48 -12.96 -6.51
CA ARG A 163 -4.59 -13.83 -6.09
C ARG A 163 -4.24 -14.63 -4.83
N ALA A 164 -3.04 -15.21 -4.77
CA ALA A 164 -2.59 -15.99 -3.62
C ALA A 164 -2.53 -15.13 -2.34
N ILE A 165 -2.09 -13.88 -2.43
CA ILE A 165 -2.04 -12.95 -1.29
C ILE A 165 -3.46 -12.61 -0.79
N TYR A 166 -4.40 -12.28 -1.68
CA TYR A 166 -5.79 -12.05 -1.26
C TYR A 166 -6.42 -13.29 -0.63
N ARG A 167 -6.18 -14.48 -1.22
CA ARG A 167 -6.63 -15.75 -0.64
C ARG A 167 -6.02 -16.01 0.73
N GLN A 168 -4.74 -15.69 0.92
CA GLN A 168 -4.07 -15.81 2.21
C GLN A 168 -4.76 -14.94 3.27
N PHE A 169 -5.16 -13.73 2.90
CA PHE A 169 -5.89 -12.84 3.81
C PHE A 169 -7.29 -13.38 4.16
N VAL A 170 -8.04 -13.91 3.18
CA VAL A 170 -9.32 -14.58 3.45
C VAL A 170 -9.12 -15.77 4.38
N GLY A 171 -8.08 -16.59 4.14
CA GLY A 171 -7.72 -17.70 5.03
C GLY A 171 -7.36 -17.26 6.45
N MET A 172 -6.79 -16.07 6.64
CA MET A 172 -6.61 -15.50 7.99
C MET A 172 -7.95 -15.17 8.63
N ALA A 173 -8.90 -14.59 7.89
CA ALA A 173 -10.24 -14.27 8.39
C ALA A 173 -11.02 -15.53 8.80
N GLU A 174 -10.88 -16.62 8.04
CA GLU A 174 -11.47 -17.94 8.37
C GLU A 174 -10.99 -18.48 9.72
N THR A 175 -9.79 -18.08 10.20
CA THR A 175 -9.28 -18.57 11.50
C THR A 175 -9.96 -17.95 12.72
N VAL A 176 -10.66 -16.83 12.54
CA VAL A 176 -11.39 -16.11 13.61
C VAL A 176 -12.90 -16.09 13.40
N SER A 177 -13.36 -16.43 12.19
CA SER A 177 -14.77 -16.53 11.84
C SER A 177 -15.44 -17.75 12.47
N ASP A 178 -16.63 -17.53 13.01
CA ASP A 178 -17.57 -18.60 13.42
C ASP A 178 -18.45 -19.09 12.24
N ASP A 179 -18.47 -18.34 11.14
CA ASP A 179 -19.27 -18.62 9.94
C ASP A 179 -18.44 -19.29 8.83
N GLU A 180 -19.13 -20.01 7.92
CA GLU A 180 -18.51 -20.66 6.75
C GLU A 180 -17.92 -19.65 5.75
N GLN A 181 -18.50 -18.44 5.68
CA GLN A 181 -17.98 -17.33 4.88
C GLN A 181 -17.56 -16.20 5.82
N PRO A 182 -16.26 -15.88 5.95
CA PRO A 182 -15.82 -14.80 6.82
C PRO A 182 -16.30 -13.44 6.30
N THR A 183 -16.61 -12.53 7.21
CA THR A 183 -17.01 -11.15 6.91
C THR A 183 -15.80 -10.23 6.91
N ILE A 184 -15.48 -9.69 5.72
CA ILE A 184 -14.37 -8.77 5.51
C ILE A 184 -14.90 -7.36 5.32
N TYR A 185 -14.53 -6.47 6.24
CA TYR A 185 -14.72 -5.04 6.06
C TYR A 185 -13.48 -4.41 5.43
N PHE A 186 -13.60 -3.93 4.20
CA PHE A 186 -12.52 -3.20 3.55
C PHE A 186 -12.72 -1.68 3.67
N LEU A 187 -11.60 -0.96 3.79
CA LEU A 187 -11.54 0.50 3.83
C LEU A 187 -10.82 1.01 2.58
N THR A 188 -11.37 2.07 2.02
CA THR A 188 -10.74 2.90 0.98
C THR A 188 -10.07 4.14 1.58
N SER A 189 -9.70 4.09 2.87
CA SER A 189 -9.23 5.25 3.64
C SER A 189 -7.86 5.79 3.18
N SER A 190 -7.10 5.00 2.43
CA SER A 190 -5.84 5.44 1.82
C SER A 190 -6.08 6.18 0.50
N SER A 191 -7.27 6.09 -0.09
CA SER A 191 -7.59 6.70 -1.37
C SER A 191 -7.90 8.18 -1.29
N ARG A 192 -7.56 8.88 -2.38
CA ARG A 192 -8.03 10.24 -2.64
C ARG A 192 -9.53 10.25 -2.97
N ASP A 193 -9.92 9.38 -3.91
CA ASP A 193 -11.29 9.13 -4.30
C ASP A 193 -11.77 7.86 -3.58
N PRO A 194 -12.57 7.96 -2.50
CA PRO A 194 -12.89 6.82 -1.64
C PRO A 194 -13.82 5.81 -2.32
N TYR A 195 -14.40 6.12 -3.47
CA TYR A 195 -15.40 5.26 -4.12
C TYR A 195 -14.80 4.41 -5.25
N ALA A 196 -13.67 4.84 -5.81
CA ALA A 196 -13.14 4.29 -7.05
C ALA A 196 -12.82 2.78 -7.01
N GLU A 197 -12.52 2.24 -5.82
CA GLU A 197 -12.10 0.84 -5.63
C GLU A 197 -13.13 0.00 -4.86
N ILE A 198 -14.35 0.51 -4.63
CA ILE A 198 -15.39 -0.22 -3.87
C ILE A 198 -15.77 -1.52 -4.60
N ASP A 199 -16.12 -1.40 -5.89
CA ASP A 199 -16.50 -2.54 -6.73
C ASP A 199 -15.35 -3.56 -6.84
N PHE A 200 -14.12 -3.05 -7.02
CA PHE A 200 -12.91 -3.87 -7.09
C PHE A 200 -12.75 -4.77 -5.86
N TYR A 201 -12.70 -4.19 -4.64
CA TYR A 201 -12.50 -4.98 -3.42
C TYR A 201 -13.69 -5.87 -3.10
N THR A 202 -14.92 -5.42 -3.39
CA THR A 202 -16.12 -6.25 -3.26
C THR A 202 -15.98 -7.50 -4.13
N SER A 203 -15.71 -7.33 -5.43
CA SER A 203 -15.56 -8.43 -6.37
C SER A 203 -14.38 -9.35 -6.05
N VAL A 204 -13.26 -8.84 -5.54
CA VAL A 204 -12.10 -9.67 -5.14
C VAL A 204 -12.47 -10.60 -3.99
N PHE A 205 -13.02 -10.07 -2.90
CA PHE A 205 -13.27 -10.86 -1.71
C PHE A 205 -14.46 -11.80 -1.86
N GLU A 206 -15.52 -11.39 -2.58
CA GLU A 206 -16.66 -12.26 -2.88
C GLU A 206 -16.27 -13.46 -3.74
N GLN A 207 -15.39 -13.28 -4.74
CA GLN A 207 -14.88 -14.40 -5.55
C GLN A 207 -14.02 -15.38 -4.75
N LEU A 208 -13.40 -14.91 -3.67
CA LEU A 208 -12.63 -15.76 -2.76
C LEU A 208 -13.50 -16.41 -1.67
N GLY A 209 -14.82 -16.21 -1.70
CA GLY A 209 -15.76 -16.87 -0.81
C GLY A 209 -16.04 -16.12 0.50
N ALA A 210 -15.58 -14.88 0.64
CA ALA A 210 -15.87 -14.04 1.80
C ALA A 210 -17.11 -13.17 1.58
N THR A 211 -17.77 -12.77 2.66
CA THR A 211 -18.75 -11.68 2.63
C THR A 211 -18.01 -10.35 2.68
N ALA A 212 -17.98 -9.61 1.57
CA ALA A 212 -17.26 -8.35 1.47
C ALA A 212 -18.18 -7.15 1.79
N LYS A 213 -17.72 -6.24 2.65
CA LYS A 213 -18.46 -5.01 2.97
C LYS A 213 -17.55 -3.80 3.00
N TRP A 214 -17.97 -2.72 2.36
CA TRP A 214 -17.27 -1.44 2.46
C TRP A 214 -17.55 -0.80 3.83
N LEU A 215 -16.49 -0.44 4.57
CA LEU A 215 -16.57 0.42 5.74
C LEU A 215 -16.34 1.89 5.29
N PRO A 216 -17.37 2.77 5.28
CA PRO A 216 -17.30 4.12 4.70
C PRO A 216 -16.54 5.12 5.58
N LEU A 217 -15.45 4.70 6.23
CA LEU A 217 -14.68 5.46 7.19
C LEU A 217 -13.38 5.97 6.55
N ASP A 218 -13.27 7.28 6.42
CA ASP A 218 -12.07 7.96 5.95
C ASP A 218 -11.83 9.26 6.73
N SER A 219 -10.72 9.94 6.41
CA SER A 219 -10.34 11.20 7.06
C SER A 219 -11.38 12.32 6.85
N ALA A 220 -12.11 12.32 5.73
CA ALA A 220 -13.16 13.30 5.45
C ALA A 220 -14.38 13.06 6.34
N VAL A 221 -14.80 11.81 6.56
CA VAL A 221 -15.88 11.45 7.49
C VAL A 221 -15.53 11.84 8.93
N ILE A 222 -14.29 11.57 9.37
CA ILE A 222 -13.84 11.97 10.71
C ILE A 222 -13.85 13.50 10.87
N LYS A 223 -13.37 14.23 9.87
CA LYS A 223 -13.42 15.70 9.84
C LYS A 223 -14.86 16.21 9.85
N ALA A 224 -15.74 15.64 9.03
CA ALA A 224 -17.15 16.02 8.92
C ALA A 224 -17.93 15.76 10.21
N ARG A 225 -17.71 14.62 10.87
CA ARG A 225 -18.30 14.32 12.19
C ARG A 225 -17.86 15.33 13.24
N ARG A 226 -16.56 15.66 13.28
CA ARG A 226 -16.00 16.64 14.22
C ARG A 226 -16.56 18.04 14.00
N GLU A 227 -16.76 18.44 12.75
CA GLU A 227 -17.24 19.78 12.37
C GLU A 227 -18.77 19.87 12.30
N GLY A 228 -19.50 18.76 12.44
CA GLY A 228 -20.96 18.72 12.30
C GLY A 228 -21.44 18.94 10.86
N ARG A 229 -20.59 18.61 9.87
CA ARG A 229 -20.75 18.95 8.44
C ARG A 229 -20.95 17.71 7.56
N CYS A 230 -21.54 16.64 8.08
CA CYS A 230 -21.80 15.41 7.30
C CYS A 230 -22.70 15.63 6.06
N GLU A 231 -23.52 16.68 6.04
CA GLU A 231 -24.34 17.03 4.86
C GLU A 231 -23.53 17.69 3.74
N GLU A 232 -22.34 18.21 4.07
CA GLU A 232 -21.40 18.87 3.16
C GLU A 232 -20.19 17.97 2.89
N LEU A 233 -20.35 16.63 2.98
CA LEU A 233 -19.23 15.70 2.90
C LEU A 233 -18.42 15.87 1.61
N ALA A 234 -19.06 16.15 0.47
CA ALA A 234 -18.39 16.41 -0.80
C ALA A 234 -17.44 17.63 -0.75
N GLU A 235 -17.81 18.70 -0.04
CA GLU A 235 -16.93 19.87 0.12
C GLU A 235 -15.77 19.54 1.07
N ILE A 236 -16.01 18.73 2.11
CA ILE A 236 -14.94 18.28 2.99
C ILE A 236 -13.95 17.37 2.25
N GLN A 237 -14.42 16.45 1.40
CA GLN A 237 -13.58 15.61 0.55
C GLN A 237 -12.71 16.45 -0.38
N LYS A 238 -13.28 17.52 -0.97
CA LYS A 238 -12.52 18.49 -1.75
C LYS A 238 -11.47 19.22 -0.90
N GLU A 239 -11.81 19.66 0.32
CA GLU A 239 -10.89 20.37 1.21
C GLU A 239 -9.75 19.48 1.74
N SER A 240 -10.01 18.21 2.09
CA SER A 240 -9.04 17.35 2.78
C SER A 240 -8.30 16.36 1.87
N GLN A 241 -8.97 15.87 0.83
CA GLN A 241 -8.40 14.88 -0.09
C GLN A 241 -8.15 15.49 -1.48
N GLY A 242 -8.72 16.65 -1.80
CA GLY A 242 -8.65 17.20 -3.14
C GLY A 242 -9.47 16.39 -4.14
N ALA A 243 -10.56 15.76 -3.69
CA ALA A 243 -11.49 14.98 -4.51
C ALA A 243 -12.69 15.84 -4.92
N TYR A 244 -12.85 16.12 -6.21
CA TYR A 244 -13.83 17.07 -6.72
C TYR A 244 -15.05 16.35 -7.27
N GLU A 245 -16.23 16.68 -6.76
CA GLU A 245 -17.53 16.21 -7.27
C GLU A 245 -17.67 14.69 -7.38
N ARG A 246 -17.07 13.95 -6.44
CA ARG A 246 -17.19 12.49 -6.41
C ARG A 246 -18.63 12.04 -6.14
N ASP A 247 -19.40 12.85 -5.41
CA ASP A 247 -20.84 12.71 -5.19
C ASP A 247 -21.67 12.66 -6.48
N ARG A 248 -21.23 13.38 -7.51
CA ARG A 248 -21.87 13.33 -8.84
C ARG A 248 -21.53 12.05 -9.59
N ILE A 249 -20.35 11.48 -9.35
CA ILE A 249 -19.84 10.32 -10.08
C ILE A 249 -20.37 9.02 -9.47
N TYR A 250 -20.33 8.92 -8.14
CA TYR A 250 -20.67 7.75 -7.32
C TYR A 250 -21.82 8.09 -6.38
N ARG A 251 -23.00 8.37 -6.96
CA ARG A 251 -24.13 8.93 -6.21
C ARG A 251 -24.57 8.03 -5.06
N GLU A 252 -24.78 6.74 -5.33
CA GLU A 252 -25.28 5.80 -4.33
C GLU A 252 -24.29 5.63 -3.16
N ASP A 253 -22.99 5.46 -3.47
CA ASP A 253 -21.98 5.26 -2.43
C ASP A 253 -21.71 6.55 -1.63
N TYR A 254 -21.81 7.71 -2.27
CA TYR A 254 -21.80 8.99 -1.57
C TYR A 254 -22.97 9.10 -0.58
N GLU A 255 -24.19 8.77 -1.02
CA GLU A 255 -25.38 8.79 -0.15
C GLU A 255 -25.20 7.84 1.04
N LYS A 256 -24.68 6.62 0.82
CA LYS A 256 -24.32 5.67 1.89
C LYS A 256 -23.28 6.25 2.86
N GLN A 257 -22.24 6.91 2.36
CA GLN A 257 -21.20 7.51 3.21
C GLN A 257 -21.73 8.68 4.03
N VAL A 258 -22.63 9.50 3.47
CA VAL A 258 -23.29 10.59 4.21
C VAL A 258 -24.15 10.03 5.34
N GLU A 259 -24.94 8.98 5.09
CA GLU A 259 -25.73 8.31 6.13
C GLU A 259 -24.84 7.73 7.23
N PHE A 260 -23.76 7.04 6.85
CA PHE A 260 -22.76 6.54 7.78
C PHE A 260 -22.11 7.66 8.59
N CYS A 261 -21.76 8.80 7.96
CA CYS A 261 -21.19 9.96 8.64
C CYS A 261 -22.12 10.46 9.75
N LYS A 262 -23.43 10.55 9.47
CA LYS A 262 -24.47 10.99 10.41
C LYS A 262 -24.72 10.00 11.55
N ASN A 263 -24.31 8.74 11.42
CA ASN A 263 -24.47 7.70 12.44
C ASN A 263 -23.12 7.16 12.96
N PRO A 264 -22.44 7.84 13.89
CA PRO A 264 -21.18 7.36 14.45
C PRO A 264 -21.25 5.99 15.14
N ALA A 265 -22.42 5.59 15.65
CA ALA A 265 -22.60 4.28 16.28
C ALA A 265 -22.45 3.12 15.28
N ALA A 266 -22.76 3.34 13.99
CA ALA A 266 -22.66 2.32 12.95
C ALA A 266 -21.24 1.74 12.82
N THR A 267 -20.20 2.54 13.07
CA THR A 267 -18.82 2.05 13.00
C THR A 267 -18.58 0.92 14.00
N LYS A 268 -19.13 1.04 15.21
CA LYS A 268 -18.97 0.03 16.25
C LYS A 268 -19.68 -1.26 15.87
N ASP A 269 -20.89 -1.16 15.33
CA ASP A 269 -21.72 -2.30 14.95
C ASP A 269 -21.07 -3.06 13.77
N MET A 270 -20.57 -2.34 12.76
CA MET A 270 -19.86 -2.93 11.63
C MET A 270 -18.57 -3.63 12.06
N LEU A 271 -17.78 -3.02 12.94
CA LEU A 271 -16.56 -3.65 13.46
C LEU A 271 -16.84 -4.87 14.36
N ALA A 272 -18.01 -4.94 15.00
CA ALA A 272 -18.39 -6.10 15.81
C ALA A 272 -18.85 -7.30 14.96
N GLU A 273 -19.22 -7.07 13.69
CA GLU A 273 -19.53 -8.11 12.71
C GLU A 273 -18.29 -8.54 11.90
N ALA A 274 -17.18 -7.81 12.01
CA ALA A 274 -16.00 -8.03 11.19
C ALA A 274 -15.14 -9.19 11.71
N ASP A 275 -14.86 -10.17 10.87
CA ASP A 275 -13.80 -11.17 11.09
C ASP A 275 -12.45 -10.63 10.60
N ALA A 276 -12.49 -9.74 9.60
CA ALA A 276 -11.30 -9.07 9.10
C ALA A 276 -11.54 -7.61 8.71
N VAL A 277 -10.48 -6.81 8.88
CA VAL A 277 -10.39 -5.45 8.33
C VAL A 277 -9.28 -5.39 7.28
N PHE A 278 -9.58 -4.89 6.09
CA PHE A 278 -8.61 -4.72 5.01
C PHE A 278 -8.43 -3.26 4.62
N ILE A 279 -7.19 -2.76 4.54
CA ILE A 279 -6.90 -1.36 4.21
C ILE A 279 -6.21 -1.27 2.85
N ASN A 280 -6.82 -0.53 1.93
CA ASN A 280 -6.29 -0.36 0.58
C ASN A 280 -4.97 0.42 0.51
N ASP A 281 -4.33 0.36 -0.65
CA ASP A 281 -3.15 1.17 -0.98
C ASP A 281 -3.52 2.63 -1.29
N GLY A 282 -2.52 3.51 -1.38
CA GLY A 282 -2.69 4.93 -1.66
C GLY A 282 -1.79 5.80 -0.79
N ASN A 283 -2.39 6.68 0.02
CA ASN A 283 -1.70 7.61 0.89
C ASN A 283 -1.85 7.23 2.37
N ALA A 284 -0.76 6.78 2.99
CA ALA A 284 -0.75 6.36 4.39
C ALA A 284 -1.15 7.49 5.36
N ASN A 285 -0.96 8.76 4.98
CA ASN A 285 -1.36 9.92 5.78
C ASN A 285 -2.88 10.09 5.85
N TYR A 286 -3.62 9.68 4.81
CA TYR A 286 -5.09 9.71 4.85
C TYR A 286 -5.62 8.68 5.85
N THR A 287 -5.16 7.43 5.77
CA THR A 287 -5.53 6.40 6.74
C THR A 287 -5.09 6.76 8.16
N ARG A 288 -3.88 7.31 8.33
CA ARG A 288 -3.43 7.82 9.62
C ARG A 288 -4.38 8.88 10.16
N SER A 289 -4.82 9.83 9.33
CA SER A 289 -5.74 10.90 9.74
C SER A 289 -7.15 10.41 10.05
N THR A 290 -7.53 9.22 9.56
CA THR A 290 -8.77 8.54 9.95
C THR A 290 -8.71 8.03 11.39
N PHE A 291 -7.57 7.45 11.80
CA PHE A 291 -7.48 6.72 13.07
C PHE A 291 -6.67 7.42 14.17
N VAL A 292 -5.86 8.41 13.81
CA VAL A 292 -4.98 9.15 14.72
C VAL A 292 -5.33 10.64 14.65
N LYS A 293 -5.71 11.19 15.79
CA LYS A 293 -6.09 12.61 15.93
C LYS A 293 -4.85 13.49 15.80
N SER A 294 -5.07 14.78 15.52
CA SER A 294 -3.99 15.78 15.40
C SER A 294 -3.12 15.94 16.65
N ASN A 295 -3.64 15.57 17.83
CA ASN A 295 -2.89 15.51 19.08
C ASN A 295 -2.18 14.16 19.31
N ASN A 296 -2.10 13.30 18.29
CA ASN A 296 -1.55 11.94 18.30
C ASN A 296 -2.25 10.94 19.23
N GLN A 297 -3.49 11.24 19.66
CA GLN A 297 -4.33 10.24 20.33
C GLN A 297 -5.04 9.36 19.31
N ILE A 298 -5.10 8.06 19.57
CA ILE A 298 -5.89 7.12 18.77
C ILE A 298 -7.40 7.41 18.90
N SER A 299 -8.13 7.18 17.81
CA SER A 299 -9.58 7.30 17.75
C SER A 299 -10.28 6.17 18.53
N ASP A 300 -11.59 6.31 18.77
CA ASP A 300 -12.33 5.26 19.47
C ASP A 300 -12.55 4.04 18.57
N GLU A 301 -12.66 4.27 17.26
CA GLU A 301 -12.66 3.24 16.22
C GLU A 301 -11.36 2.44 16.24
N LEU A 302 -10.19 3.10 16.30
CA LEU A 302 -8.91 2.40 16.38
C LEU A 302 -8.76 1.61 17.69
N LYS A 303 -9.24 2.14 18.82
CA LYS A 303 -9.24 1.38 20.08
C LYS A 303 -10.03 0.09 19.96
N GLN A 304 -11.18 0.13 19.28
CA GLN A 304 -11.99 -1.07 19.06
C GLN A 304 -11.25 -2.07 18.18
N ILE A 305 -10.68 -1.64 17.05
CA ILE A 305 -9.88 -2.51 16.17
C ILE A 305 -8.72 -3.16 16.95
N VAL A 306 -7.95 -2.37 17.72
CA VAL A 306 -6.86 -2.89 18.56
C VAL A 306 -7.37 -3.92 19.57
N THR A 307 -8.53 -3.67 20.18
CA THR A 307 -9.12 -4.58 21.16
C THR A 307 -9.50 -5.92 20.51
N LEU A 308 -10.21 -5.89 19.38
CA LEU A 308 -10.63 -7.10 18.66
C LEU A 308 -9.43 -7.91 18.15
N VAL A 309 -8.40 -7.22 17.62
CA VAL A 309 -7.15 -7.88 17.19
C VAL A 309 -6.44 -8.55 18.35
N GLN A 310 -6.34 -7.90 19.51
CA GLN A 310 -5.74 -8.46 20.72
C GLN A 310 -6.55 -9.63 21.31
N GLN A 311 -7.87 -9.63 21.12
CA GLN A 311 -8.75 -10.70 21.55
C GLN A 311 -8.80 -11.88 20.59
N LYS A 312 -8.11 -11.79 19.43
CA LYS A 312 -8.14 -12.78 18.35
C LYS A 312 -9.54 -12.97 17.77
N GLU A 313 -10.33 -11.90 17.77
CA GLU A 313 -11.68 -11.81 17.18
C GLU A 313 -11.64 -11.10 15.82
N LEU A 314 -10.51 -10.49 15.45
CA LEU A 314 -10.34 -9.75 14.21
C LEU A 314 -8.92 -9.91 13.69
N VAL A 315 -8.76 -10.21 12.40
CA VAL A 315 -7.48 -10.06 11.70
C VAL A 315 -7.45 -8.76 10.91
N ILE A 316 -6.26 -8.21 10.67
CA ILE A 316 -6.11 -6.98 9.90
C ILE A 316 -5.05 -7.09 8.79
N GLY A 317 -5.39 -6.62 7.60
CA GLY A 317 -4.55 -6.67 6.43
C GLY A 317 -4.48 -5.31 5.76
N GLY A 318 -3.39 -5.06 5.04
CA GLY A 318 -3.29 -3.84 4.25
C GLY A 318 -2.23 -3.94 3.18
N VAL A 319 -2.37 -3.07 2.19
CA VAL A 319 -1.57 -3.07 0.96
C VAL A 319 -0.86 -1.73 0.83
N GLY A 320 0.43 -1.78 0.53
CA GLY A 320 1.24 -0.58 0.34
C GLY A 320 1.14 0.39 1.51
N ALA A 321 0.53 1.56 1.29
CA ALA A 321 0.21 2.52 2.34
C ALA A 321 -0.61 1.94 3.50
N GLY A 322 -1.56 1.04 3.22
CA GLY A 322 -2.35 0.32 4.22
C GLY A 322 -1.54 -0.64 5.08
N ALA A 323 -0.43 -1.19 4.56
CA ALA A 323 0.52 -1.96 5.37
C ALA A 323 1.41 -1.03 6.21
N ALA A 324 1.95 0.02 5.59
CA ALA A 324 2.86 0.96 6.23
C ALA A 324 2.24 1.65 7.46
N VAL A 325 0.95 1.99 7.39
CA VAL A 325 0.23 2.68 8.47
C VAL A 325 0.03 1.83 9.71
N MET A 326 0.19 0.51 9.65
CA MET A 326 -0.02 -0.37 10.82
C MET A 326 1.04 -0.19 11.91
N THR A 327 2.21 0.35 11.56
CA THR A 327 3.36 0.43 12.48
C THR A 327 3.10 1.29 13.72
N SER A 328 3.67 0.86 14.86
CA SER A 328 3.81 1.67 16.08
C SER A 328 5.17 2.40 16.17
N LYS A 329 6.05 2.19 15.20
CA LYS A 329 7.35 2.86 15.06
C LYS A 329 7.19 4.10 14.17
N PRO A 330 8.22 4.95 13.99
CA PRO A 330 8.15 6.05 13.04
C PRO A 330 7.63 5.57 11.67
N MET A 331 6.55 6.19 11.18
CA MET A 331 5.89 5.78 9.95
C MET A 331 6.40 6.64 8.79
N VAL A 332 6.97 6.00 7.77
CA VAL A 332 7.38 6.68 6.52
C VAL A 332 6.13 7.29 5.87
N SER A 333 6.18 8.56 5.49
CA SER A 333 5.07 9.22 4.79
C SER A 333 5.42 9.69 3.38
N ASN A 334 6.70 9.92 3.09
CA ASN A 334 7.18 10.25 1.74
C ASN A 334 8.68 9.99 1.60
N GLY A 335 9.18 10.04 0.36
CA GLY A 335 10.58 10.36 0.07
C GLY A 335 11.28 9.36 -0.84
N THR A 336 12.41 9.78 -1.42
CA THR A 336 13.25 8.91 -2.26
C THR A 336 14.56 8.55 -1.55
N THR A 337 15.22 7.48 -1.99
CA THR A 337 16.55 7.13 -1.47
C THR A 337 17.56 8.25 -1.73
N ALA A 338 17.55 8.86 -2.92
CA ALA A 338 18.50 9.92 -3.23
C ALA A 338 18.39 11.11 -2.25
N GLU A 339 17.17 11.61 -2.05
CA GLU A 339 16.94 12.76 -1.17
C GLU A 339 17.13 12.41 0.30
N ALA A 340 16.73 11.20 0.74
CA ALA A 340 16.98 10.73 2.10
C ALA A 340 18.46 10.73 2.48
N ILE A 341 19.33 10.21 1.59
CA ILE A 341 20.77 10.15 1.86
C ILE A 341 21.41 11.54 1.84
N LYS A 342 20.88 12.46 1.04
CA LYS A 342 21.42 13.82 0.88
C LYS A 342 20.99 14.77 2.01
N SER A 343 19.72 14.72 2.39
CA SER A 343 19.07 15.74 3.22
C SER A 343 18.57 15.23 4.57
N GLY A 344 18.57 13.92 4.79
CA GLY A 344 18.05 13.30 6.01
C GLY A 344 16.53 13.16 6.04
N ALA A 345 16.00 12.77 7.19
CA ALA A 345 14.57 12.60 7.42
C ALA A 345 13.99 13.80 8.20
N LEU A 346 12.79 14.23 7.79
CA LEU A 346 12.07 15.32 8.43
C LEU A 346 10.78 14.83 9.08
N ALA A 347 10.61 15.11 10.37
CA ALA A 347 9.33 14.87 11.05
C ALA A 347 8.33 15.95 10.62
N SER A 348 7.51 15.64 9.62
CA SER A 348 6.55 16.56 9.00
C SER A 348 5.44 15.77 8.30
N ASP A 349 4.32 16.43 8.05
CA ASP A 349 3.33 15.94 7.09
C ASP A 349 3.99 15.76 5.71
N PRO A 350 3.57 14.74 4.93
CA PRO A 350 4.12 14.54 3.61
C PRO A 350 3.75 15.68 2.67
N PRO A 351 4.68 16.09 1.79
CA PRO A 351 4.35 16.99 0.69
C PRO A 351 3.35 16.31 -0.25
N LEU A 352 2.49 17.10 -0.87
CA LEU A 352 1.66 16.60 -1.98
C LEU A 352 2.56 16.26 -3.18
N HIS A 353 2.22 15.23 -3.93
CA HIS A 353 2.96 14.89 -5.13
C HIS A 353 2.87 16.04 -6.16
N GLY A 354 4.00 16.41 -6.77
CA GLY A 354 4.09 17.55 -7.69
C GLY A 354 3.89 18.93 -7.03
N CYS A 355 4.00 19.05 -5.70
CA CYS A 355 3.84 20.32 -4.99
C CYS A 355 4.85 21.41 -5.40
N ASP A 356 5.96 21.01 -6.02
CA ASP A 356 6.97 21.90 -6.58
C ASP A 356 6.48 22.59 -7.86
N LEU A 357 5.56 21.95 -8.59
CA LEU A 357 4.98 22.47 -9.83
C LEU A 357 3.95 23.58 -9.61
N ASP A 358 3.32 23.61 -8.43
CA ASP A 358 2.29 24.58 -8.04
C ASP A 358 2.61 25.36 -6.75
N THR A 359 3.86 25.28 -6.27
CA THR A 359 4.37 26.00 -5.09
C THR A 359 3.62 25.70 -3.79
N THR A 360 3.00 24.52 -3.67
CA THR A 360 2.25 24.09 -2.48
C THR A 360 3.07 23.26 -1.49
N CYS A 361 4.36 23.02 -1.75
CA CYS A 361 5.18 22.23 -0.84
C CYS A 361 5.24 22.87 0.56
N PRO A 362 5.09 22.08 1.63
CA PRO A 362 5.37 22.55 2.99
C PRO A 362 6.77 23.17 3.11
N PRO A 363 6.98 24.14 4.03
CA PRO A 363 8.29 24.74 4.24
C PRO A 363 9.37 23.69 4.50
N ASN A 364 10.54 23.86 3.87
CA ASN A 364 11.69 22.94 3.98
C ASN A 364 11.43 21.52 3.46
N THR A 365 10.41 21.34 2.61
CA THR A 365 10.15 20.08 1.91
C THR A 365 10.09 20.29 0.41
N GLY A 366 10.45 19.26 -0.34
CA GLY A 366 10.16 19.08 -1.75
C GLY A 366 9.49 17.72 -1.98
N PRO A 367 9.03 17.42 -3.21
CA PRO A 367 8.27 16.21 -3.52
C PRO A 367 9.02 14.91 -3.17
N ASP A 368 10.36 14.94 -3.16
CA ASP A 368 11.19 13.77 -2.86
C ASP A 368 11.68 13.71 -1.40
N THR A 369 11.36 14.71 -0.57
CA THR A 369 11.86 14.79 0.81
C THR A 369 11.34 13.61 1.64
N LEU A 370 12.27 12.93 2.33
CA LEU A 370 11.94 11.90 3.31
C LEU A 370 11.21 12.54 4.49
N THR A 371 9.91 12.30 4.57
CA THR A 371 9.08 12.71 5.70
C THR A 371 8.56 11.50 6.46
N TYR A 372 8.30 11.69 7.75
CA TYR A 372 7.77 10.64 8.60
C TYR A 372 6.94 11.18 9.76
N HIS A 373 6.06 10.32 10.30
CA HIS A 373 5.33 10.56 11.54
C HIS A 373 6.05 9.90 12.72
N PRO A 374 6.60 10.66 13.68
CA PRO A 374 7.47 10.13 14.73
C PRO A 374 6.77 9.19 15.70
N LEU A 375 5.45 9.32 15.86
CA LEU A 375 4.64 8.49 16.76
C LEU A 375 3.93 7.33 16.03
N GLY A 376 4.30 7.09 14.77
CA GLY A 376 3.74 6.01 13.96
C GLY A 376 2.33 6.26 13.45
N GLY A 377 1.69 5.17 13.00
CA GLY A 377 0.33 5.16 12.49
C GLY A 377 -0.64 4.53 13.49
N MET A 378 -1.24 3.39 13.14
CA MET A 378 -2.29 2.72 13.90
C MET A 378 -1.80 1.96 15.14
N SER A 379 -0.48 1.81 15.33
CA SER A 379 0.10 1.15 16.50
C SER A 379 -0.31 -0.32 16.70
N LEU A 380 -0.64 -1.03 15.62
CA LEU A 380 -0.99 -2.46 15.64
C LEU A 380 0.25 -3.34 15.48
N PHE A 381 1.15 -2.96 14.57
CA PHE A 381 2.39 -3.68 14.32
C PHE A 381 3.56 -3.04 15.09
N HIS A 382 3.94 -3.64 16.20
CA HIS A 382 4.88 -3.01 17.15
C HIS A 382 6.37 -3.34 16.95
N PHE A 383 6.69 -4.21 15.99
CA PHE A 383 8.06 -4.71 15.83
C PHE A 383 8.96 -3.73 15.08
N ALA A 384 8.48 -3.16 13.98
CA ALA A 384 9.34 -2.42 13.05
C ALA A 384 8.64 -1.22 12.40
N THR A 385 9.42 -0.25 11.94
CA THR A 385 8.95 0.65 10.87
C THR A 385 8.71 -0.18 9.61
N VAL A 386 7.61 0.11 8.91
CA VAL A 386 7.21 -0.61 7.70
C VAL A 386 7.29 0.33 6.51
N ASP A 387 7.97 -0.12 5.46
CA ASP A 387 8.02 0.49 4.14
C ASP A 387 7.41 -0.49 3.11
N TRP A 388 7.07 0.01 1.92
CA TRP A 388 6.38 -0.73 0.88
C TRP A 388 6.94 -0.41 -0.51
N ALA A 389 6.53 -1.20 -1.51
CA ALA A 389 7.00 -1.16 -2.89
C ALA A 389 8.53 -1.02 -2.96
N MET A 390 9.19 -1.86 -2.16
CA MET A 390 10.52 -1.59 -1.63
C MET A 390 11.60 -1.61 -2.72
N SER A 391 11.80 -2.77 -3.35
CA SER A 391 12.83 -2.96 -4.36
C SER A 391 12.48 -2.26 -5.68
N GLY A 392 11.23 -2.36 -6.14
CA GLY A 392 10.75 -1.75 -7.39
C GLY A 392 11.02 -0.25 -7.49
N ASN A 393 11.03 0.44 -6.35
CA ASN A 393 11.26 1.88 -6.26
C ASN A 393 12.63 2.26 -5.64
N GLY A 394 13.53 1.29 -5.44
CA GLY A 394 14.85 1.55 -4.87
C GLY A 394 14.82 2.17 -3.46
N ARG A 395 13.83 1.83 -2.61
CA ARG A 395 13.55 2.48 -1.32
C ARG A 395 14.47 2.04 -0.16
N HIS A 396 15.49 1.21 -0.44
CA HIS A 396 16.47 0.74 0.55
C HIS A 396 17.12 1.87 1.35
N GLY A 397 17.65 2.89 0.68
CA GLY A 397 18.34 3.97 1.36
C GLY A 397 17.44 4.87 2.19
N ARG A 398 16.18 5.10 1.77
CA ARG A 398 15.23 5.88 2.59
C ARG A 398 14.88 5.15 3.90
N LEU A 399 14.66 3.83 3.83
CA LEU A 399 14.35 3.03 5.01
C LEU A 399 15.55 2.97 5.97
N LEU A 400 16.76 2.72 5.44
CA LEU A 400 18.01 2.76 6.19
C LEU A 400 18.22 4.11 6.87
N ARG A 401 18.01 5.22 6.14
CA ARG A 401 18.18 6.57 6.67
C ARG A 401 17.22 6.85 7.82
N LEU A 402 15.94 6.54 7.64
CA LEU A 402 14.94 6.76 8.69
C LEU A 402 15.26 5.92 9.93
N ALA A 403 15.62 4.64 9.75
CA ALA A 403 16.00 3.75 10.84
C ALA A 403 17.16 4.32 11.66
N ALA A 404 18.19 4.85 10.98
CA ALA A 404 19.36 5.44 11.63
C ALA A 404 19.03 6.71 12.41
N GLU A 405 18.32 7.67 11.81
CA GLU A 405 18.03 8.96 12.46
C GLU A 405 17.04 8.85 13.61
N THR A 406 16.12 7.89 13.54
CA THR A 406 15.13 7.65 14.60
C THR A 406 15.61 6.65 15.65
N SER A 407 16.81 6.08 15.49
CA SER A 407 17.33 4.99 16.33
C SER A 407 16.34 3.83 16.43
N THR A 408 15.62 3.54 15.33
CA THR A 408 14.65 2.44 15.28
C THR A 408 15.43 1.13 15.10
N PRO A 409 15.36 0.17 16.04
CA PRO A 409 16.22 -1.02 16.01
C PRO A 409 16.00 -1.93 14.82
N LEU A 410 14.73 -2.10 14.42
CA LEU A 410 14.30 -2.92 13.30
C LEU A 410 13.37 -2.11 12.40
N SER A 411 13.67 -2.15 11.11
CA SER A 411 12.81 -1.63 10.04
C SER A 411 12.70 -2.68 8.95
N LEU A 412 11.56 -2.75 8.28
CA LEU A 412 11.37 -3.67 7.16
C LEU A 412 10.64 -2.99 5.99
N GLY A 413 10.92 -3.47 4.79
CA GLY A 413 10.26 -3.06 3.56
C GLY A 413 9.76 -4.28 2.81
N VAL A 414 8.49 -4.29 2.44
CA VAL A 414 7.88 -5.39 1.68
C VAL A 414 7.89 -5.03 0.18
N ASP A 415 8.33 -5.96 -0.66
CA ASP A 415 8.29 -5.78 -2.11
C ASP A 415 6.87 -5.82 -2.68
N GLU A 416 6.70 -5.28 -3.88
CA GLU A 416 5.44 -5.42 -4.63
C GLU A 416 5.13 -6.90 -4.90
N GLU A 417 3.84 -7.23 -5.00
CA GLU A 417 3.34 -8.60 -5.20
C GLU A 417 3.90 -9.58 -4.15
N THR A 418 4.16 -9.08 -2.94
CA THR A 418 4.64 -9.85 -1.79
C THR A 418 3.91 -9.41 -0.52
N SER A 419 3.69 -10.34 0.40
CA SER A 419 3.11 -10.08 1.71
C SER A 419 3.88 -10.78 2.81
N MET A 420 3.82 -10.22 4.01
CA MET A 420 4.31 -10.84 5.23
C MET A 420 3.16 -10.96 6.23
N THR A 421 2.84 -12.19 6.64
CA THR A 421 1.87 -12.44 7.70
C THR A 421 2.61 -12.55 9.04
N VAL A 422 2.03 -12.02 10.11
CA VAL A 422 2.70 -11.93 11.42
C VAL A 422 1.77 -12.28 12.57
N ASN A 423 2.27 -13.10 13.50
CA ASN A 423 1.70 -13.25 14.83
C ASN A 423 2.26 -12.15 15.75
N LEU A 424 1.40 -11.26 16.25
CA LEU A 424 1.84 -10.11 17.05
C LEU A 424 2.37 -10.49 18.44
N GLU A 425 2.00 -11.65 18.97
CA GLU A 425 2.42 -12.11 20.30
C GLU A 425 3.80 -12.75 20.26
N SER A 426 4.03 -13.67 19.32
CA SER A 426 5.29 -14.42 19.21
C SER A 426 6.32 -13.74 18.31
N GLY A 427 5.87 -12.86 17.40
CA GLY A 427 6.70 -12.33 16.33
C GLY A 427 6.99 -13.33 15.22
N ALA A 428 6.33 -14.49 15.20
CA ALA A 428 6.44 -15.43 14.09
C ALA A 428 5.90 -14.79 12.81
N PHE A 429 6.64 -14.92 11.71
CA PHE A 429 6.26 -14.41 10.41
C PHE A 429 6.48 -15.42 9.29
N GLU A 430 5.71 -15.26 8.22
CA GLU A 430 5.84 -15.96 6.95
C GLU A 430 5.74 -14.97 5.79
N ILE A 431 6.53 -15.20 4.74
CA ILE A 431 6.54 -14.37 3.54
C ILE A 431 5.87 -15.13 2.40
N HIS A 432 4.96 -14.48 1.68
CA HIS A 432 4.21 -15.05 0.56
C HIS A 432 4.26 -14.11 -0.64
N GLY A 433 4.08 -14.64 -1.85
CA GLY A 433 4.05 -13.86 -3.10
C GLY A 433 5.24 -14.13 -4.01
N GLU A 434 5.66 -13.13 -4.78
CA GLU A 434 6.65 -13.29 -5.86
C GLU A 434 8.09 -12.99 -5.41
N ARG A 435 8.28 -12.07 -4.45
CA ARG A 435 9.57 -11.44 -4.12
C ARG A 435 9.88 -11.60 -2.63
N GLY A 436 10.43 -10.56 -1.97
CA GLY A 436 10.87 -10.68 -0.60
C GLY A 436 10.59 -9.49 0.29
N VAL A 437 11.08 -9.63 1.52
CA VAL A 437 11.05 -8.61 2.56
C VAL A 437 12.50 -8.27 2.90
N PHE A 438 12.80 -6.98 2.82
CA PHE A 438 14.08 -6.42 3.20
C PHE A 438 14.01 -5.93 4.65
N PHE A 439 14.89 -6.44 5.51
CA PHE A 439 14.99 -6.03 6.91
C PHE A 439 16.29 -5.25 7.12
N VAL A 440 16.22 -4.24 7.98
CA VAL A 440 17.35 -3.42 8.41
C VAL A 440 17.42 -3.44 9.92
N GLU A 441 18.62 -3.67 10.44
CA GLU A 441 18.93 -3.59 11.87
C GLU A 441 20.07 -2.65 12.16
N ASN A 442 19.97 -1.99 13.32
CA ASN A 442 21.05 -1.20 13.91
C ASN A 442 21.66 -0.18 12.92
N ALA A 443 20.81 0.46 12.11
CA ALA A 443 21.26 1.44 11.13
C ALA A 443 21.92 2.64 11.83
N GLN A 444 22.96 3.18 11.20
CA GLN A 444 23.73 4.33 11.65
C GLN A 444 23.97 5.26 10.47
N SER A 445 23.99 6.57 10.71
CA SER A 445 24.17 7.58 9.68
C SER A 445 25.21 8.63 10.05
N THR A 446 25.83 9.20 9.02
CA THR A 446 26.54 10.47 9.05
C THR A 446 25.80 11.47 8.15
N ASP A 447 26.31 12.69 8.00
CA ASP A 447 25.68 13.71 7.14
C ASP A 447 25.44 13.23 5.70
N SER A 448 26.33 12.39 5.15
CA SER A 448 26.28 11.99 3.74
C SER A 448 26.31 10.47 3.52
N ALA A 449 26.10 9.67 4.57
CA ALA A 449 26.10 8.21 4.44
C ALA A 449 25.18 7.55 5.46
N VAL A 450 24.73 6.34 5.13
CA VAL A 450 24.02 5.44 6.04
C VAL A 450 24.57 4.03 5.89
N ALA A 451 24.60 3.26 6.96
CA ALA A 451 24.96 1.85 6.95
C ALA A 451 24.18 1.08 8.01
N GLY A 452 24.06 -0.23 7.85
CA GLY A 452 23.41 -1.10 8.81
C GLY A 452 23.61 -2.58 8.49
N THR A 453 23.09 -3.43 9.37
CA THR A 453 22.91 -4.85 9.07
C THR A 453 21.62 -4.99 8.25
N PHE A 454 21.63 -5.86 7.25
CA PHE A 454 20.44 -6.15 6.47
C PHE A 454 20.19 -7.64 6.30
N HIS A 455 18.93 -7.95 6.04
CA HIS A 455 18.44 -9.28 5.68
C HIS A 455 17.52 -9.11 4.48
N TYR A 456 17.51 -10.10 3.59
CA TYR A 456 16.55 -10.19 2.52
C TYR A 456 16.08 -11.63 2.45
N LEU A 457 14.78 -11.83 2.69
CA LEU A 457 14.13 -13.13 2.73
C LEU A 457 13.03 -13.12 1.68
N VAL A 458 12.97 -14.16 0.85
CA VAL A 458 11.99 -14.23 -0.24
C VAL A 458 10.75 -15.01 0.17
N ALA A 459 9.71 -15.00 -0.67
CA ALA A 459 8.50 -15.76 -0.48
C ALA A 459 8.79 -17.26 -0.23
N GLY A 460 8.09 -17.82 0.75
CA GLY A 460 8.35 -19.14 1.32
C GLY A 460 9.29 -19.12 2.52
N ALA A 461 10.00 -18.02 2.80
CA ALA A 461 10.80 -17.88 4.01
C ALA A 461 9.93 -17.56 5.22
N SER A 462 10.40 -17.96 6.40
CA SER A 462 9.72 -17.75 7.68
C SER A 462 10.72 -17.42 8.78
N GLY A 463 10.24 -17.02 9.95
CA GLY A 463 11.11 -16.76 11.08
C GLY A 463 10.40 -16.11 12.26
N VAL A 464 11.20 -15.54 13.16
CA VAL A 464 10.70 -14.81 14.33
C VAL A 464 11.39 -13.45 14.40
N ILE A 465 10.61 -12.38 14.54
CA ILE A 465 11.08 -11.03 14.80
C ILE A 465 10.79 -10.60 16.25
N SER A 466 11.63 -9.72 16.76
CA SER A 466 11.37 -8.98 17.99
C SER A 466 11.49 -7.48 17.72
N PRO A 467 11.07 -6.60 18.65
CA PRO A 467 11.27 -5.16 18.50
C PRO A 467 12.74 -4.72 18.38
N PHE A 468 13.69 -5.64 18.56
CA PHE A 468 15.13 -5.40 18.50
C PHE A 468 15.82 -6.02 17.28
N GLY A 469 15.13 -6.86 16.50
CA GLY A 469 15.72 -7.52 15.34
C GLY A 469 15.10 -8.88 15.01
N LEU A 470 15.57 -9.48 13.92
CA LEU A 470 15.33 -10.84 13.46
C LEU A 470 16.02 -11.85 14.39
N GLN A 471 15.23 -12.70 15.02
CA GLN A 471 15.70 -13.71 15.98
C GLN A 471 16.07 -15.01 15.28
N THR A 472 15.22 -15.45 14.37
CA THR A 472 15.40 -16.67 13.55
C THR A 472 14.94 -16.41 12.13
N ALA A 473 15.52 -17.16 11.19
CA ALA A 473 15.10 -17.17 9.81
C ALA A 473 15.34 -18.54 9.18
N GLU A 474 14.31 -19.03 8.53
CA GLU A 474 14.32 -20.20 7.65
C GLU A 474 14.18 -19.69 6.22
N PHE A 475 15.12 -20.11 5.37
CA PHE A 475 15.14 -19.69 3.98
C PHE A 475 14.12 -20.46 3.17
N ALA A 476 13.51 -19.80 2.19
CA ALA A 476 12.71 -20.47 1.18
C ALA A 476 13.57 -21.46 0.40
N GLU A 477 13.01 -22.62 0.09
CA GLU A 477 13.64 -23.64 -0.76
C GLU A 477 13.22 -23.51 -2.24
N SER A 478 12.29 -22.60 -2.58
CA SER A 478 11.67 -22.58 -3.91
C SER A 478 12.63 -22.19 -5.03
N ASP A 479 12.41 -22.79 -6.19
CA ASP A 479 13.14 -22.57 -7.44
C ASP A 479 12.47 -21.52 -8.34
N ASP A 480 11.37 -20.89 -7.91
CA ASP A 480 10.63 -19.95 -8.76
C ASP A 480 11.48 -18.72 -9.09
N VAL A 481 11.72 -18.54 -10.39
CA VAL A 481 12.62 -17.51 -10.90
C VAL A 481 11.81 -16.27 -11.23
N VAL A 482 12.01 -15.19 -10.44
CA VAL A 482 11.59 -13.84 -10.82
C VAL A 482 12.26 -13.43 -12.14
N GLN A 483 11.48 -13.40 -13.23
CA GLN A 483 11.94 -13.12 -14.59
C GLN A 483 11.79 -11.62 -14.93
N THR A 484 12.63 -10.78 -14.35
CA THR A 484 12.73 -9.36 -14.71
C THR A 484 14.09 -9.06 -15.33
N ALA A 485 14.14 -8.11 -16.28
CA ALA A 485 15.40 -7.63 -16.82
C ALA A 485 16.22 -6.98 -15.68
N PRO A 486 17.45 -7.47 -15.40
CA PRO A 486 18.21 -6.99 -14.27
C PRO A 486 18.69 -5.55 -14.49
N THR A 487 18.69 -4.77 -13.41
CA THR A 487 19.16 -3.37 -13.39
C THR A 487 20.29 -3.18 -12.37
N THR A 488 21.07 -2.11 -12.52
CA THR A 488 22.04 -1.66 -11.49
C THR A 488 21.60 -0.36 -10.81
N ASN A 489 20.45 0.19 -11.22
CA ASN A 489 19.90 1.40 -10.63
C ASN A 489 19.30 1.07 -9.26
N PHE A 490 20.03 1.36 -8.18
CA PHE A 490 19.54 1.14 -6.81
C PHE A 490 18.80 2.34 -6.20
N LEU A 491 18.71 3.47 -6.92
CA LEU A 491 18.11 4.71 -6.40
C LEU A 491 16.59 4.78 -6.63
N THR A 492 16.14 4.18 -7.73
CA THR A 492 14.74 4.24 -8.19
C THR A 492 14.25 2.92 -8.77
N ASP A 493 14.98 1.82 -8.56
CA ASP A 493 14.72 0.52 -9.18
C ASP A 493 15.40 -0.60 -8.35
N ARG A 494 15.25 -1.86 -8.79
CA ARG A 494 15.66 -3.10 -8.10
C ARG A 494 17.16 -3.37 -8.09
N GLY A 495 17.99 -2.37 -8.39
CA GLY A 495 19.42 -2.57 -8.63
C GLY A 495 20.18 -3.23 -7.48
N LEU A 496 19.75 -3.01 -6.23
CA LEU A 496 20.31 -3.71 -5.07
C LEU A 496 20.04 -5.22 -5.14
N ILE A 497 18.78 -5.64 -5.20
CA ILE A 497 18.37 -7.04 -5.16
C ILE A 497 18.91 -7.81 -6.38
N ASP A 498 18.84 -7.20 -7.56
CA ASP A 498 19.38 -7.82 -8.78
C ASP A 498 20.90 -8.05 -8.70
N SER A 499 21.61 -7.12 -8.07
CA SER A 499 23.07 -7.24 -7.93
C SER A 499 23.47 -8.14 -6.75
N MET A 500 22.61 -8.30 -5.75
CA MET A 500 22.84 -9.19 -4.60
C MET A 500 22.89 -10.67 -4.97
N ARG A 501 22.34 -11.06 -6.12
CA ARG A 501 22.41 -12.44 -6.65
C ARG A 501 23.84 -13.00 -6.64
N ILE A 502 24.84 -12.15 -6.86
CA ILE A 502 26.26 -12.56 -6.86
C ILE A 502 26.81 -12.92 -5.46
N LEU A 503 26.16 -12.48 -4.38
CA LEU A 503 26.55 -12.75 -3.00
C LEU A 503 26.23 -14.19 -2.57
N CYS A 504 25.32 -14.87 -3.28
CA CYS A 504 25.11 -16.31 -3.13
C CYS A 504 26.16 -17.14 -3.88
N GLY A 505 27.03 -16.50 -4.68
CA GLY A 505 28.18 -17.12 -5.32
C GLY A 505 29.48 -16.95 -4.53
N GLU A 506 30.60 -16.94 -5.27
CA GLU A 506 31.94 -16.81 -4.67
C GLU A 506 32.26 -15.40 -4.16
N ARG A 507 31.52 -14.37 -4.59
CA ARG A 507 31.80 -12.98 -4.23
C ARG A 507 31.26 -12.66 -2.84
N ASN A 508 32.07 -11.97 -2.04
CA ASN A 508 31.67 -11.52 -0.71
C ASN A 508 31.08 -10.10 -0.69
N GLN A 509 31.19 -9.36 -1.78
CA GLN A 509 30.80 -7.95 -1.83
C GLN A 509 30.29 -7.57 -3.21
N VAL A 510 29.32 -6.65 -3.23
CA VAL A 510 28.84 -5.91 -4.38
C VAL A 510 28.98 -4.41 -4.14
N SER A 511 29.39 -3.68 -5.17
CA SER A 511 29.49 -2.22 -5.14
C SER A 511 28.82 -1.65 -6.39
N LEU A 512 27.85 -0.77 -6.20
CA LEU A 512 27.11 -0.10 -7.27
C LEU A 512 27.38 1.40 -7.22
N LEU A 513 27.51 1.99 -8.39
CA LEU A 513 27.63 3.45 -8.57
C LEU A 513 26.44 3.92 -9.39
N ASN A 514 25.75 4.94 -8.91
CA ASN A 514 24.66 5.58 -9.62
C ASN A 514 24.68 7.07 -9.35
N LYS A 515 24.98 7.87 -10.38
CA LYS A 515 25.26 9.31 -10.25
C LYS A 515 26.33 9.53 -9.15
N SER A 516 26.07 10.44 -8.22
CA SER A 516 26.91 10.74 -7.06
C SER A 516 26.67 9.82 -5.86
N TYR A 517 26.07 8.64 -6.04
CA TYR A 517 25.78 7.71 -4.95
C TYR A 517 26.53 6.39 -5.14
N ARG A 518 27.06 5.88 -4.03
CA ARG A 518 27.71 4.57 -3.97
C ARG A 518 26.99 3.69 -2.97
N LEU A 519 26.56 2.52 -3.42
CA LEU A 519 26.04 1.45 -2.58
C LEU A 519 27.09 0.35 -2.46
N VAL A 520 27.26 -0.17 -1.25
CA VAL A 520 28.05 -1.37 -0.97
C VAL A 520 27.18 -2.33 -0.15
N ALA A 521 27.06 -3.58 -0.59
CA ALA A 521 26.50 -4.66 0.20
C ALA A 521 27.48 -5.84 0.25
N GLN A 522 27.62 -6.48 1.39
CA GLN A 522 28.60 -7.55 1.59
C GLN A 522 28.16 -8.58 2.62
N LYS A 523 28.66 -9.81 2.46
CA LYS A 523 28.56 -10.86 3.47
C LYS A 523 29.80 -10.88 4.37
N SER A 524 29.58 -11.23 5.62
CA SER A 524 30.60 -11.49 6.64
C SER A 524 30.65 -12.98 6.98
N GLU A 525 31.54 -13.38 7.88
CA GLU A 525 31.59 -14.76 8.41
C GLU A 525 30.31 -15.15 9.17
N SER A 526 29.54 -14.16 9.67
CA SER A 526 28.26 -14.39 10.36
C SER A 526 27.06 -14.45 9.42
N SER A 527 27.27 -14.17 8.13
CA SER A 527 26.19 -14.18 7.15
C SER A 527 25.84 -15.59 6.73
N ARG A 528 24.54 -15.88 6.61
CA ARG A 528 24.04 -17.05 5.88
C ARG A 528 23.42 -16.56 4.58
N VAL A 529 23.59 -17.34 3.52
CA VAL A 529 23.03 -17.04 2.21
C VAL A 529 22.44 -18.30 1.59
N GLN A 530 21.39 -18.16 0.80
CA GLN A 530 20.79 -19.25 0.03
C GLN A 530 20.17 -18.69 -1.25
N ALA A 531 20.47 -19.33 -2.37
CA ALA A 531 19.77 -19.03 -3.61
C ALA A 531 18.35 -19.59 -3.55
N ALA A 532 17.38 -18.84 -4.05
CA ALA A 532 16.01 -19.29 -4.27
C ALA A 532 15.56 -18.75 -5.62
N GLY A 533 15.40 -19.66 -6.59
CA GLY A 533 15.23 -19.34 -8.00
C GLY A 533 16.27 -18.35 -8.53
N GLY A 534 15.79 -17.17 -8.92
CA GLY A 534 16.62 -16.09 -9.46
C GLY A 534 17.24 -15.16 -8.43
N GLU A 535 16.88 -15.27 -7.16
CA GLU A 535 17.23 -14.32 -6.09
C GLU A 535 18.19 -14.92 -5.05
N CYS A 536 18.81 -14.04 -4.26
CA CYS A 536 19.72 -14.44 -3.19
C CYS A 536 19.16 -13.99 -1.84
N GLN A 537 18.79 -14.94 -1.00
CA GLN A 537 18.43 -14.71 0.38
C GLN A 537 19.69 -14.50 1.22
N ILE A 538 19.64 -13.52 2.12
CA ILE A 538 20.76 -13.18 3.00
C ILE A 538 20.22 -12.88 4.39
N VAL A 539 20.89 -13.40 5.43
CA VAL A 539 20.79 -12.87 6.79
C VAL A 539 22.16 -12.43 7.28
N ASN A 540 22.17 -11.40 8.13
CA ASN A 540 23.37 -10.78 8.70
C ASN A 540 24.33 -10.23 7.63
N GLY A 541 23.80 -9.65 6.54
CA GLY A 541 24.59 -8.89 5.58
C GLY A 541 24.92 -7.50 6.11
N SER A 542 25.94 -6.84 5.56
CA SER A 542 26.21 -5.42 5.83
C SER A 542 25.95 -4.59 4.57
N ILE A 543 25.23 -3.49 4.73
CA ILE A 543 24.92 -2.55 3.65
C ILE A 543 25.34 -1.13 4.03
N GLY A 544 25.81 -0.36 3.06
CA GLY A 544 26.08 1.06 3.20
C GLY A 544 25.79 1.82 1.90
N ILE A 545 25.24 3.02 2.04
CA ILE A 545 24.97 3.93 0.93
C ILE A 545 25.57 5.30 1.29
N ALA A 546 26.35 5.87 0.39
CA ALA A 546 26.98 7.17 0.57
C ALA A 546 26.73 8.09 -0.62
N TYR A 547 26.47 9.37 -0.33
CA TYR A 547 26.50 10.46 -1.29
C TYR A 547 27.93 11.02 -1.38
N GLN A 548 28.48 11.01 -2.58
CA GLN A 548 29.83 11.44 -2.94
C GLN A 548 29.75 12.39 -4.15
N PRO A 549 29.57 13.71 -3.94
CA PRO A 549 29.56 14.68 -5.03
C PRO A 549 30.92 14.71 -5.74
N GLU A 550 30.90 14.89 -7.07
CA GLU A 550 32.09 14.84 -7.94
C GLU A 550 33.19 15.87 -7.55
N GLU A 551 32.86 16.93 -6.80
CA GLU A 551 33.82 17.94 -6.32
C GLU A 551 34.76 17.46 -5.18
N LYS A 552 34.70 16.18 -4.78
CA LYS A 552 35.59 15.59 -3.76
C LYS A 552 36.47 14.44 -4.28
N LEU A 553 36.70 14.35 -5.60
CA LEU A 553 37.69 13.43 -6.19
C LEU A 553 39.00 14.12 -6.52
#